data_AF-A0A1G3UJ71-F1
#
_entry.id   AF-A0A1G3UJ71-F1
#
_cell.length_a   1.000
_cell.length_b   1.000
_cell.length_c   1.000
_cell.angle_alpha   90.00
_cell.angle_beta   90.00
_cell.angle_gamma   90.00
#
_symmetry.space_group_name_H-M   'P 1'
#
loop_
_entity.id
_entity.type
_entity.pdbx_description
1 polymer ?
#
loop_
_entity_poly.entity_id
_entity_poly.type
_entity_poly.pdbx_seq_one_letter_code
_entity_poly.pdbx_strand_id
1 'polypeptide(L)'
;MPKILYSHVNISIFEKDKQILINPSSERFYNFACEEMGSLFFDATLSLDEDGSYVIEGKQTLYNEHSDAGSDYEKLLCEHPKELIKKGALFWLFGTYRVSGVHKREVRSKYRCRYKEYCIIQREQIVSSEFAQSERELKNDA
;
A
#
# COMPACT_ATOMS: atom_id res chain seq x y z
N MET A 1 0.24 -11.22 -25.22
CA MET A 1 -0.73 -10.58 -24.31
C MET A 1 -0.50 -11.08 -22.89
N PRO A 2 -0.56 -10.21 -21.87
CA PRO A 2 -0.37 -10.62 -20.49
C PRO A 2 -1.49 -11.59 -20.05
N LYS A 3 -1.11 -12.65 -19.35
CA LYS A 3 -2.07 -13.62 -18.79
C LYS A 3 -2.64 -13.05 -17.50
N ILE A 4 -3.94 -12.77 -17.47
CA ILE A 4 -4.62 -12.35 -16.22
C ILE A 4 -4.74 -13.56 -15.30
N LEU A 5 -4.29 -13.41 -14.05
CA LEU A 5 -4.35 -14.45 -13.02
C LEU A 5 -5.49 -14.18 -12.03
N TYR A 6 -5.67 -12.92 -11.65
CA TYR A 6 -6.74 -12.46 -10.75
C TYR A 6 -7.23 -11.08 -11.21
N SER A 7 -8.51 -10.82 -10.99
CA SER A 7 -9.16 -9.55 -11.30
C SER A 7 -10.17 -9.18 -10.21
N HIS A 8 -10.35 -7.88 -9.96
CA HIS A 8 -11.28 -7.36 -8.95
C HIS A 8 -11.00 -7.91 -7.54
N VAL A 9 -9.72 -7.95 -7.16
CA VAL A 9 -9.23 -8.40 -5.86
C VAL A 9 -8.47 -7.30 -5.14
N ASN A 10 -8.26 -7.46 -3.85
CA ASN A 10 -7.31 -6.65 -3.09
C ASN A 10 -5.99 -7.42 -2.98
N ILE A 11 -4.87 -6.75 -3.23
CA ILE A 11 -3.53 -7.36 -3.31
C ILE A 11 -2.58 -6.65 -2.35
N SER A 12 -1.81 -7.42 -1.59
CA SER A 12 -0.63 -6.94 -0.88
C SER A 12 0.61 -7.59 -1.44
N ILE A 13 1.68 -6.82 -1.65
CA ILE A 13 2.97 -7.36 -2.12
C ILE A 13 4.08 -7.15 -1.09
N PHE A 14 4.74 -8.25 -0.72
CA PHE A 14 5.90 -8.25 0.15
C PHE A 14 7.12 -8.67 -0.68
N GLU A 15 7.80 -7.66 -1.23
CA GLU A 15 8.95 -7.88 -2.12
C GLU A 15 10.09 -8.62 -1.43
N LYS A 16 10.38 -8.30 -0.16
CA LYS A 16 11.46 -8.94 0.60
C LYS A 16 11.25 -10.44 0.76
N ASP A 17 10.01 -10.85 1.00
CA ASP A 17 9.64 -12.25 1.23
C ASP A 17 9.21 -12.97 -0.04
N LYS A 18 9.17 -12.26 -1.17
CA LYS A 18 8.66 -12.74 -2.46
C LYS A 18 7.25 -13.31 -2.31
N GLN A 19 6.37 -12.59 -1.61
CA GLN A 19 5.00 -12.99 -1.39
C GLN A 19 4.00 -12.00 -2.00
N ILE A 20 2.94 -12.54 -2.57
CA ILE A 20 1.77 -11.79 -3.01
C ILE A 20 0.56 -12.38 -2.28
N LEU A 21 -0.10 -11.57 -1.45
CA LEU A 21 -1.34 -11.95 -0.79
C LEU A 21 -2.52 -11.46 -1.60
N ILE A 22 -3.48 -12.35 -1.85
CA ILE A 22 -4.73 -12.04 -2.56
C ILE A 22 -5.90 -12.15 -1.60
N ASN A 23 -6.64 -11.06 -1.47
CA ASN A 23 -7.91 -10.97 -0.76
C ASN A 23 -9.06 -10.74 -1.75
N PRO A 24 -10.26 -11.28 -1.50
CA PRO A 24 -11.48 -10.83 -2.16
C PRO A 24 -11.67 -9.31 -1.99
N SER A 25 -12.32 -8.66 -2.95
CA SER A 25 -12.57 -7.20 -2.90
C SER A 25 -13.41 -6.76 -1.70
N SER A 26 -14.26 -7.65 -1.17
CA SER A 26 -15.04 -7.43 0.05
C SER A 26 -14.21 -7.42 1.33
N GLU A 27 -12.97 -7.92 1.29
CA GLU A 27 -12.12 -8.12 2.45
C GLU A 27 -10.99 -7.09 2.50
N ARG A 28 -10.70 -6.60 3.71
CA ARG A 28 -9.63 -5.63 3.94
C ARG A 28 -8.36 -6.32 4.41
N PHE A 29 -7.22 -5.70 4.13
CA PHE A 29 -5.98 -6.02 4.83
C PHE A 29 -6.00 -5.31 6.20
N TYR A 30 -5.59 -6.03 7.24
CA TYR A 30 -5.47 -5.52 8.60
C TYR A 30 -3.98 -5.36 8.95
N ASN A 31 -3.68 -4.47 9.90
CA ASN A 31 -2.35 -4.29 10.49
C ASN A 31 -1.23 -3.82 9.53
N PHE A 32 -1.54 -2.88 8.62
CA PHE A 32 -0.52 -2.19 7.82
C PHE A 32 -0.26 -0.79 8.39
N ALA A 33 1.01 -0.45 8.60
CA ALA A 33 1.43 0.90 8.93
C ALA A 33 1.27 1.84 7.72
N CYS A 34 1.21 3.15 7.97
CA CYS A 34 1.05 4.16 6.90
C CYS A 34 2.12 4.04 5.81
N GLU A 35 3.35 3.72 6.19
CA GLU A 35 4.50 3.53 5.29
C GLU A 35 4.38 2.27 4.42
N GLU A 36 3.58 1.28 4.86
CA GLU A 36 3.36 0.03 4.14
C GLU A 36 2.15 0.11 3.20
N MET A 37 1.32 1.15 3.29
CA MET A 37 0.13 1.30 2.44
C MET A 37 0.46 1.37 0.94
N GLY A 38 1.69 1.74 0.58
CA GLY A 38 2.19 1.71 -0.79
C GLY A 38 2.40 0.31 -1.37
N SER A 39 2.31 -0.76 -0.56
CA SER A 39 2.32 -2.15 -1.05
C SER A 39 0.92 -2.74 -1.25
N LEU A 40 -0.12 -1.99 -0.88
CA LEU A 40 -1.52 -2.41 -1.02
C LEU A 40 -2.13 -1.87 -2.31
N PHE A 41 -2.86 -2.73 -3.01
CA PHE A 41 -3.60 -2.43 -4.23
C PHE A 41 -5.04 -2.91 -4.05
N PHE A 42 -5.99 -2.01 -4.27
CA PHE A 42 -7.43 -2.27 -4.17
C PHE A 42 -8.07 -2.28 -5.55
N ASP A 43 -9.13 -3.08 -5.71
CA ASP A 43 -9.80 -3.27 -7.02
C ASP A 43 -8.76 -3.52 -8.13
N ALA A 44 -7.89 -4.48 -7.86
CA ALA A 44 -6.67 -4.72 -8.58
C ALA A 44 -6.77 -5.96 -9.49
N THR A 45 -5.89 -5.96 -10.48
CA THR A 45 -5.64 -7.05 -11.41
C THR A 45 -4.19 -7.49 -11.28
N LEU A 46 -3.97 -8.79 -11.09
CA LEU A 46 -2.66 -9.42 -11.17
C LEU A 46 -2.53 -10.11 -12.52
N SER A 47 -1.51 -9.78 -13.28
CA SER A 47 -1.18 -10.41 -14.56
C SER A 47 0.27 -10.89 -14.61
N LEU A 48 0.53 -11.86 -15.48
CA LEU A 48 1.86 -12.33 -15.84
C LEU A 48 2.19 -11.84 -17.26
N ASP A 49 3.22 -11.00 -17.38
CA ASP A 49 3.74 -10.52 -18.66
C ASP A 49 4.49 -11.64 -19.41
N GLU A 50 4.75 -11.43 -20.71
CA GLU A 50 5.40 -12.42 -21.59
C GLU A 50 6.83 -12.77 -21.16
N ASP A 51 7.51 -11.85 -20.47
CA ASP A 51 8.85 -12.06 -19.92
C ASP A 51 8.86 -12.78 -18.56
N GLY A 52 7.69 -13.19 -18.07
CA GLY A 52 7.50 -13.87 -16.80
C GLY A 52 7.45 -12.95 -15.57
N SER A 53 7.39 -11.63 -15.75
CA SER A 53 7.24 -10.69 -14.64
C SER A 53 5.77 -10.58 -14.22
N TYR A 54 5.53 -10.55 -12.91
CA TYR A 54 4.22 -10.20 -12.39
C TYR A 54 3.98 -8.70 -12.45
N VAL A 55 2.74 -8.33 -12.76
CA VAL A 55 2.29 -6.94 -12.84
C VAL A 55 0.98 -6.80 -12.08
N ILE A 56 0.93 -5.81 -11.20
CA ILE A 56 -0.26 -5.45 -10.42
C ILE A 56 -0.76 -4.09 -10.93
N GLU A 57 -2.00 -4.01 -11.37
CA GLU A 57 -2.66 -2.74 -11.65
C GLU A 57 -3.83 -2.56 -10.70
N GLY A 58 -3.91 -1.42 -10.00
CA GLY A 58 -5.00 -1.19 -9.05
C GLY A 58 -4.96 0.20 -8.44
N LYS A 59 -5.88 0.45 -7.50
CA LYS A 59 -5.93 1.68 -6.71
C LYS A 59 -5.03 1.55 -5.49
N GLN A 60 -4.26 2.59 -5.18
CA GLN A 60 -3.43 2.65 -3.99
C GLN A 60 -3.75 3.91 -3.19
N THR A 61 -3.62 3.78 -1.87
CA THR A 61 -3.58 4.94 -0.99
C THR A 61 -2.14 5.15 -0.57
N LEU A 62 -1.59 6.34 -0.85
CA LEU A 62 -0.25 6.71 -0.45
C LEU A 62 -0.33 7.82 0.60
N TYR A 63 0.49 7.69 1.63
CA TYR A 63 0.64 8.69 2.68
C TYR A 63 2.04 9.28 2.55
N ASN A 64 2.11 10.59 2.39
CA ASN A 64 3.36 11.32 2.42
C ASN A 64 3.39 12.20 3.68
N GLU A 65 4.38 11.98 4.53
CA GLU A 65 4.63 12.87 5.66
C GLU A 65 5.42 14.10 5.17
N HIS A 66 4.98 15.27 5.59
CA HIS A 66 5.63 16.54 5.27
C HIS A 66 6.02 17.24 6.56
N SER A 67 7.31 17.57 6.68
CA SER A 67 7.88 18.32 7.79
C SER A 67 9.00 19.20 7.26
N ASP A 68 8.77 20.51 7.19
CA ASP A 68 9.77 21.47 6.71
C ASP A 68 9.52 22.89 7.25
N ALA A 69 10.45 23.82 7.02
CA ALA A 69 10.30 25.24 7.30
C ALA A 69 11.08 26.11 6.30
N GLY A 70 10.50 27.25 5.90
CA GLY A 70 11.13 28.16 4.95
C GLY A 70 10.51 29.56 4.97
N SER A 71 11.20 30.54 4.41
CA SER A 71 10.70 31.94 4.29
C SER A 71 10.00 32.23 2.96
N ASP A 72 10.20 31.38 1.96
CA ASP A 72 9.58 31.49 0.63
C ASP A 72 8.37 30.56 0.52
N TYR A 73 7.19 31.16 0.47
CA TYR A 73 5.92 30.43 0.36
C TYR A 73 5.76 29.73 -0.99
N GLU A 74 6.16 30.37 -2.09
CA GLU A 74 6.00 29.81 -3.43
C GLU A 74 6.89 28.59 -3.61
N LYS A 75 8.11 28.65 -3.05
CA LYS A 75 8.99 27.48 -3.02
C LYS A 75 8.38 26.32 -2.24
N LEU A 76 7.78 26.59 -1.09
CA LEU A 76 7.11 25.54 -0.29
C LEU A 76 5.88 24.96 -1.00
N LEU A 77 5.14 25.77 -1.76
CA LEU A 77 4.00 25.30 -2.56
C LEU A 77 4.40 24.33 -3.68
N CYS A 78 5.62 24.43 -4.20
CA CYS A 78 6.12 23.49 -5.21
C CYS A 78 6.30 22.07 -4.66
N GLU A 79 6.53 21.91 -3.35
CA GLU A 79 6.93 20.65 -2.72
C GLU A 79 5.85 20.11 -1.76
N HIS A 80 4.96 20.96 -1.28
CA HIS A 80 4.01 20.65 -0.22
C HIS A 80 2.58 21.08 -0.55
N PRO A 81 1.56 20.30 -0.13
CA PRO A 81 0.18 20.73 -0.20
C PRO A 81 -0.03 22.02 0.58
N LYS A 82 -0.76 22.96 -0.03
CA LYS A 82 -1.07 24.27 0.55
C LYS A 82 -1.67 24.17 1.96
N GLU A 83 -2.48 23.15 2.21
CA GLU A 83 -3.19 22.89 3.46
C GLU A 83 -2.24 22.59 4.63
N LEU A 84 -1.01 22.14 4.33
CA LEU A 84 -0.01 21.79 5.34
C LEU A 84 0.94 22.95 5.68
N ILE A 85 0.95 24.02 4.87
CA ILE A 85 1.83 25.19 5.04
C ILE A 85 1.16 26.21 5.96
N LYS A 86 1.77 26.45 7.14
CA LYS A 86 1.27 27.39 8.14
C LYS A 86 2.27 28.53 8.34
N LYS A 87 1.78 29.77 8.35
CA LYS A 87 2.62 30.93 8.68
C LYS A 87 3.00 30.90 10.17
N GLY A 88 4.29 31.06 10.45
CA GLY A 88 4.82 31.16 11.81
C GLY A 88 4.31 32.42 12.51
N ALA A 89 3.87 32.26 13.75
CA ALA A 89 3.42 33.37 14.60
C ALA A 89 4.54 33.76 15.56
N LEU A 90 5.59 34.43 15.08
CA LEU A 90 6.57 35.08 15.98
C LEU A 90 7.25 36.29 15.28
N PHE A 91 6.76 37.48 15.64
CA PHE A 91 7.34 38.84 15.59
C PHE A 91 8.11 39.34 14.34
N TRP A 92 7.43 40.23 13.60
CA TRP A 92 7.91 41.46 12.93
C TRP A 92 9.06 41.46 11.91
N LEU A 93 9.88 40.41 11.76
CA LEU A 93 10.91 40.36 10.72
C LEU A 93 10.99 38.99 10.05
N PHE A 94 10.39 38.89 8.85
CA PHE A 94 10.44 37.74 7.95
C PHE A 94 9.44 36.62 8.28
N GLY A 95 8.43 36.51 7.42
CA GLY A 95 7.39 35.48 7.49
C GLY A 95 7.99 34.11 7.23
N THR A 96 8.35 33.41 8.29
CA THR A 96 8.67 31.99 8.21
C THR A 96 7.36 31.21 8.09
N TYR A 97 7.40 30.17 7.28
CA TYR A 97 6.35 29.19 7.11
C TYR A 97 6.87 27.86 7.62
N ARG A 98 5.98 27.08 8.21
CA ARG A 98 6.24 25.72 8.67
C ARG A 98 5.27 24.79 7.97
N VAL A 99 5.78 23.68 7.47
CA VAL A 99 5.00 22.60 6.90
C VAL A 99 4.96 21.47 7.91
N SER A 100 3.75 20.98 8.23
CA SER A 100 3.59 19.83 9.10
C SER A 100 2.28 19.12 8.84
N GLY A 101 2.37 17.82 8.59
CA GLY A 101 1.22 16.92 8.52
C GLY A 101 1.43 15.79 7.54
N VAL A 102 0.39 14.98 7.37
CA VAL A 102 0.37 13.85 6.44
C VAL A 102 -0.61 14.16 5.32
N HIS A 103 -0.17 13.98 4.08
CA HIS A 103 -1.03 14.07 2.91
C HIS A 103 -1.40 12.67 2.42
N LYS A 104 -2.69 12.37 2.42
CA LYS A 104 -3.26 11.17 1.81
C LYS A 104 -3.57 11.46 0.35
N ARG A 105 -3.05 10.63 -0.56
CA ARG A 105 -3.42 10.65 -1.99
C ARG A 105 -3.91 9.27 -2.44
N GLU A 106 -4.91 9.27 -3.31
CA GLU A 106 -5.40 8.06 -3.97
C GLU A 106 -4.94 8.08 -5.43
N VAL A 107 -4.29 7.03 -5.87
CA VAL A 107 -3.76 6.93 -7.23
C VAL A 107 -4.11 5.58 -7.82
N ARG A 108 -4.36 5.52 -9.13
CA ARG A 108 -4.36 4.27 -9.86
C ARG A 108 -2.97 4.06 -10.43
N SER A 109 -2.36 2.92 -10.12
CA SER A 109 -0.98 2.64 -10.49
C SER A 109 -0.85 1.27 -11.12
N LYS A 110 0.22 1.11 -11.90
CA LYS A 110 0.67 -0.15 -12.46
C LYS A 110 2.06 -0.42 -11.91
N TYR A 111 2.19 -1.47 -11.13
CA TYR A 111 3.41 -1.89 -10.49
C TYR A 111 3.94 -3.17 -11.14
N ARG A 112 5.22 -3.15 -11.49
CA ARG A 112 5.92 -4.32 -12.01
C ARG A 112 6.75 -4.93 -10.90
N CYS A 113 6.43 -6.17 -10.54
CA CYS A 113 7.07 -6.89 -9.46
C CYS A 113 8.55 -7.13 -9.76
N ARG A 114 9.40 -7.10 -8.73
CA ARG A 114 10.86 -7.18 -8.87
C ARG A 114 11.36 -8.57 -9.25
N TYR A 115 10.67 -9.61 -8.79
CA TYR A 115 11.06 -11.00 -8.99
C TYR A 115 10.15 -11.69 -10.03
N LYS A 116 10.56 -12.85 -10.53
CA LYS A 116 9.74 -13.70 -11.40
C LYS A 116 9.06 -14.84 -10.66
N GLU A 117 9.49 -15.10 -9.44
CA GLU A 117 9.01 -16.20 -8.60
C GLU A 117 8.47 -15.60 -7.31
N TYR A 118 7.14 -15.70 -7.13
CA TYR A 118 6.45 -15.32 -5.90
C TYR A 118 5.64 -16.51 -5.38
N CYS A 119 5.58 -16.63 -4.06
CA CYS A 119 4.53 -17.41 -3.41
C CYS A 119 3.24 -16.58 -3.42
N ILE A 120 2.24 -17.03 -4.17
CA ILE A 120 0.92 -16.39 -4.19
C ILE A 120 0.04 -17.10 -3.18
N ILE A 121 -0.40 -16.37 -2.16
CA ILE A 121 -1.22 -16.91 -1.07
C ILE A 121 -2.60 -16.27 -1.17
N GLN A 122 -3.63 -17.10 -1.32
CA GLN A 122 -5.02 -16.63 -1.29
C GLN A 122 -5.55 -16.72 0.14
N ARG A 123 -6.25 -15.69 0.62
CA ARG A 123 -6.77 -15.67 2.00
C ARG A 123 -7.68 -16.86 2.33
N GLU A 124 -8.46 -17.36 1.38
CA GLU A 124 -9.28 -18.56 1.56
C GLU A 124 -8.44 -19.78 1.98
N GLN A 125 -7.22 -19.89 1.46
CA GLN A 125 -6.28 -20.97 1.80
C GLN A 125 -5.71 -20.82 3.22
N ILE A 126 -5.50 -19.58 3.68
CA ILE A 126 -5.02 -19.27 5.03
C ILE A 126 -6.10 -19.66 6.06
N VAL A 127 -7.32 -19.15 5.86
CA VAL A 127 -8.48 -19.40 6.72
C VAL A 127 -8.75 -20.90 6.82
N SER A 128 -8.79 -21.62 5.70
CA SER A 128 -8.97 -23.07 5.70
C SER A 128 -7.89 -23.82 6.49
N SER A 129 -6.65 -23.34 6.50
CA SER A 129 -5.54 -23.99 7.21
C SER A 129 -5.56 -23.75 8.71
N GLU A 130 -5.95 -22.55 9.15
CA GLU A 130 -6.10 -22.19 10.57
C GLU A 130 -7.23 -23.00 11.22
N PHE A 131 -8.37 -23.16 10.51
CA PHE A 131 -9.47 -24.00 11.01
C PHE A 131 -9.17 -25.50 10.94
N ALA A 132 -8.37 -25.97 9.97
CA ALA A 132 -7.99 -27.39 9.88
C ALA A 132 -7.06 -27.85 11.03
N GLN A 133 -6.31 -26.94 11.66
CA GLN A 133 -5.52 -27.25 12.85
C GLN A 133 -6.40 -27.41 14.09
N SER A 134 -7.46 -26.61 14.22
CA SER A 134 -8.39 -26.69 15.35
C SER A 134 -9.14 -28.03 15.45
N GLU A 135 -9.46 -28.66 14.32
CA GLU A 135 -10.11 -29.98 14.30
C GLU A 135 -9.18 -31.14 14.67
N ARG A 136 -7.86 -30.98 14.52
CA ARG A 136 -6.88 -32.01 14.90
C ARG A 136 -6.61 -32.02 16.40
N GLU A 137 -6.66 -30.86 17.05
CA GLU A 137 -6.50 -30.76 18.51
C GLU A 137 -7.72 -31.33 19.26
N LEU A 138 -8.92 -31.26 18.67
CA LEU A 138 -10.15 -31.84 19.24
C LEU A 138 -10.25 -33.38 19.15
N LYS A 139 -9.40 -34.05 18.36
CA LYS A 139 -9.46 -35.51 18.18
C LYS A 139 -8.46 -36.30 19.03
N ASN A 140 -7.63 -35.64 19.83
CA ASN A 140 -6.62 -36.30 20.67
C ASN A 140 -7.05 -36.49 22.14
N ASP A 141 -8.26 -36.07 22.51
CA ASP A 141 -8.82 -36.18 23.87
C ASP A 141 -10.03 -37.14 23.96
N ALA A 142 -10.04 -38.23 23.19
CA ALA A 142 -11.08 -39.27 23.25
C ALA A 142 -10.50 -40.66 23.58
#